data_AF-X1VCU7-F1
#
_entry.id   AF-X1VCU7-F1
#
_cell.length_a   1.000
_cell.length_b   1.000
_cell.length_c   1.000
_cell.angle_alpha   90.00
_cell.angle_beta   90.00
_cell.angle_gamma   90.00
#
_symmetry.space_group_name_H-M   'P 1'
#
loop_
_entity.id
_entity.type
_entity.pdbx_description
1 polymer ?
#
loop_
_entity_poly.entity_id
_entity_poly.type
_entity_poly.pdbx_seq_one_letter_code
_entity_poly.pdbx_strand_id
1 'polypeptide(L)' 'MYDYLLNEENKKFREEVREFVKNAVPPSLLKQMDKDEIQYPSEWMEALAKQNLIGIRFPKKYGGRGLNWESEIIAQEE' A
#
# COMPACT_ATOMS: atom_id res chain seq x y z
N MET A 1 6.00 -6.71 9.63
CA MET A 1 7.07 -6.17 10.50
C MET A 1 6.77 -6.52 11.95
N TYR A 2 7.77 -6.88 12.76
CA TYR A 2 7.54 -7.19 14.17
C TYR A 2 7.13 -5.93 14.96
N ASP A 3 6.15 -6.06 15.87
CA ASP A 3 5.60 -4.93 16.63
C ASP A 3 6.62 -4.17 17.48
N TYR A 4 7.68 -4.85 17.95
CA TYR A 4 8.72 -4.23 18.76
C TYR A 4 9.67 -3.32 17.95
N LEU A 5 9.67 -3.44 16.62
CA LEU A 5 10.44 -2.58 15.71
C LEU A 5 9.67 -1.31 15.31
N LEU A 6 8.38 -1.23 15.63
CA LEU A 6 7.50 -0.14 15.20
C LEU A 6 7.16 0.78 16.36
N ASN A 7 7.28 2.09 16.12
CA ASN A 7 6.66 3.09 16.98
C ASN A 7 5.12 3.09 16.79
N GLU A 8 4.39 3.79 17.67
CA GLU A 8 2.92 3.81 17.63
C GLU A 8 2.35 4.44 16.35
N GLU A 9 3.04 5.40 15.73
CA GLU A 9 2.63 6.00 14.46
C GLU A 9 2.72 4.99 13.31
N ASN A 10 3.83 4.26 13.25
CA ASN A 10 4.08 3.20 12.27
C ASN A 10 3.11 2.02 12.44
N LYS A 11 2.73 1.67 13.69
CA LYS A 11 1.70 0.64 13.93
C LYS A 11 0.33 1.08 13.41
N LYS A 12 -0.08 2.33 13.68
CA LYS A 12 -1.33 2.88 13.15
C LYS A 12 -1.33 2.92 11.63
N PHE A 13 -0.22 3.36 11.05
CA PHE A 13 -0.04 3.39 9.61
C PHE A 13 -0.10 1.99 8.99
N ARG A 14 0.53 0.99 9.62
CA ARG A 14 0.43 -0.41 9.19
C ARG A 14 -1.03 -0.90 9.16
N GLU A 15 -1.80 -0.65 10.21
CA GLU A 15 -3.20 -1.09 10.23
C GLU A 15 -4.04 -0.35 9.18
N GLU A 16 -3.79 0.95 8.94
CA GLU A 16 -4.40 1.72 7.84
C GLU A 16 -4.14 1.07 6.47
N VAL A 17 -2.88 0.74 6.16
CA VAL A 17 -2.51 0.09 4.90
C VAL A 17 -3.13 -1.30 4.80
N ARG A 18 -3.07 -2.10 5.87
CA ARG A 18 -3.62 -3.46 5.89
C ARG A 18 -5.12 -3.47 5.65
N GLU A 19 -5.85 -2.56 6.30
CA GLU A 19 -7.30 -2.44 6.12
C GLU A 19 -7.63 -2.03 4.69
N PHE A 20 -6.86 -1.11 4.10
CA PHE A 20 -7.01 -0.76 2.70
C PHE A 20 -6.78 -1.96 1.77
N VAL A 21 -5.64 -2.65 1.89
CA VAL A 21 -5.29 -3.79 1.01
C VAL A 21 -6.33 -4.89 1.10
N LYS A 22 -6.79 -5.24 2.32
CA LYS A 22 -7.84 -6.25 2.52
C LYS A 22 -9.16 -5.91 1.84
N ASN A 23 -9.55 -4.63 1.85
CA ASN A 23 -10.82 -4.19 1.29
C ASN A 23 -10.75 -3.90 -0.21
N ALA A 24 -9.57 -3.53 -0.71
CA ALA A 24 -9.40 -3.04 -2.06
C ALA A 24 -8.83 -4.09 -3.03
N VAL A 25 -8.20 -5.18 -2.56
CA VAL A 25 -7.77 -6.30 -3.42
C VAL A 25 -8.86 -7.38 -3.47
N PRO A 26 -9.60 -7.53 -4.58
CA PRO A 26 -10.54 -8.64 -4.72
C PRO A 26 -9.76 -9.95 -4.97
N PRO A 27 -10.15 -11.08 -4.35
CA PRO A 27 -9.49 -12.37 -4.60
C PRO A 27 -9.52 -12.83 -6.06
N SER A 28 -10.44 -12.28 -6.87
CA SER A 28 -10.51 -12.54 -8.31
C SER A 28 -9.33 -11.93 -9.06
N LEU A 29 -8.84 -10.75 -8.66
CA LEU A 29 -7.71 -10.10 -9.30
C LEU A 29 -6.45 -10.97 -9.21
N LEU A 30 -6.17 -11.49 -8.02
CA LEU A 30 -5.04 -12.40 -7.80
C LEU A 30 -5.14 -13.65 -8.69
N LYS A 31 -6.32 -14.27 -8.77
CA LYS A 31 -6.55 -15.45 -9.63
C LYS A 31 -6.39 -15.14 -11.12
N GLN A 32 -6.73 -13.93 -11.57
CA GLN A 32 -6.56 -13.52 -12.97
C GLN A 32 -5.10 -13.22 -13.28
N MET A 33 -4.38 -12.62 -12.34
CA MET A 33 -2.93 -12.42 -12.44
C MET A 33 -2.17 -13.76 -12.49
N ASP A 34 -2.53 -14.72 -11.61
CA ASP A 34 -1.92 -16.07 -11.59
C ASP A 34 -2.14 -16.85 -12.91
N LYS A 35 -3.19 -16.52 -13.65
CA LYS A 35 -3.54 -17.14 -14.94
C LYS A 35 -2.98 -16.39 -16.15
N ASP A 36 -2.17 -15.35 -15.93
CA ASP A 36 -1.70 -14.43 -16.96
C ASP A 36 -2.82 -13.72 -17.76
N GLU A 37 -4.07 -13.71 -17.24
CA GLU A 37 -5.19 -12.98 -17.85
C GLU A 37 -5.02 -11.46 -17.67
N ILE A 38 -4.38 -11.05 -16.57
CA ILE A 38 -4.01 -9.66 -16.27
C ILE A 38 -2.51 -9.60 -15.98
N GLN A 39 -1.76 -8.96 -16.87
CA GLN A 39 -0.32 -8.75 -16.67
C GLN A 39 0.00 -7.50 -15.83
N TYR A 40 -0.87 -6.48 -15.88
CA TYR A 40 -0.71 -5.27 -15.09
C TYR A 40 -2.05 -4.81 -14.53
N PRO A 41 -2.22 -4.78 -13.19
CA PRO A 41 -3.49 -4.48 -12.57
C PRO A 41 -3.70 -2.96 -12.47
N SER A 42 -4.01 -2.29 -13.59
CA SER A 42 -4.16 -0.83 -13.65
C SER A 42 -5.19 -0.28 -12.66
N GLU A 43 -6.34 -0.93 -12.54
CA GLU A 43 -7.42 -0.52 -11.63
C GLU A 43 -6.99 -0.58 -10.16
N TRP A 44 -6.19 -1.58 -9.81
CA TRP A 44 -5.58 -1.71 -8.49
C TRP A 44 -4.60 -0.57 -8.20
N MET A 45 -3.74 -0.25 -9.18
CA MET A 45 -2.81 0.86 -9.07
C MET A 45 -3.52 2.21 -8.92
N GLU A 46 -4.64 2.40 -9.61
CA GLU A 46 -5.47 3.61 -9.42
C GLU A 46 -6.12 3.67 -8.04
N ALA A 47 -6.56 2.54 -7.48
CA ALA A 47 -7.11 2.50 -6.12
C ALA A 47 -6.05 2.90 -5.08
N LEU A 48 -4.82 2.38 -5.20
CA LEU A 48 -3.68 2.75 -4.36
C LEU A 48 -3.32 4.24 -4.51
N ALA A 49 -3.33 4.75 -5.75
CA ALA A 49 -3.04 6.16 -6.03
C ALA A 49 -4.07 7.09 -5.36
N LYS A 50 -5.36 6.73 -5.39
CA LYS A 50 -6.45 7.50 -4.75
C LYS A 50 -6.32 7.62 -3.24
N GLN A 51 -5.62 6.67 -2.60
CA GLN A 51 -5.34 6.70 -1.15
C GLN A 51 -3.97 7.29 -0.81
N ASN A 52 -3.24 7.82 -1.80
CA ASN A 52 -1.87 8.32 -1.63
C ASN A 52 -0.92 7.26 -1.01
N LEU A 53 -1.15 5.98 -1.33
CA LEU A 53 -0.30 4.86 -0.92
C LEU A 53 0.82 4.58 -1.92
N ILE A 54 0.86 5.31 -3.03
CA ILE A 54 1.98 5.30 -3.98
C ILE A 54 2.88 6.50 -3.72
N GLY A 55 4.19 6.26 -3.63
CA GLY A 55 5.14 7.34 -3.48
C GLY A 55 5.03 8.05 -2.13
N ILE A 56 4.78 7.29 -1.07
CA ILE A 56 4.45 7.76 0.27
C ILE A 56 5.52 8.71 0.81
N ARG A 57 6.79 8.47 0.49
CA ARG A 57 7.92 9.33 0.88
C ARG A 57 7.98 10.68 0.17
N PHE A 58 7.36 10.82 -1.01
CA PHE A 58 7.48 12.05 -1.76
C PHE A 58 6.73 13.20 -1.08
N PRO A 59 7.24 14.44 -1.19
CA PRO A 59 6.55 15.61 -0.69
C PRO A 59 5.10 15.73 -1.18
N LYS A 60 4.21 16.27 -0.34
CA LYS A 60 2.80 16.52 -0.68
C LYS A 60 2.60 17.36 -1.94
N LYS A 61 3.53 18.26 -2.27
CA LYS A 61 3.52 19.04 -3.51
C LYS A 61 3.56 18.19 -4.80
N TYR A 62 3.98 16.93 -4.69
CA TYR A 62 4.01 15.95 -5.79
C TYR A 62 2.97 14.84 -5.61
N GLY A 63 2.04 14.98 -4.66
CA GLY A 63 0.99 13.99 -4.39
C GLY A 63 1.39 12.85 -3.44
N GLY A 64 2.59 12.88 -2.85
CA GLY A 64 3.00 11.93 -1.82
C GLY A 64 2.54 12.34 -0.40
N ARG A 65 2.93 11.54 0.62
CA ARG A 65 2.57 11.81 2.03
C ARG A 65 3.69 12.46 2.84
N GLY A 66 4.90 12.51 2.30
CA GLY A 66 6.10 13.05 2.97
C GLY A 66 6.56 12.21 4.16
N LEU A 67 6.28 10.90 4.15
CA LEU A 67 6.72 10.00 5.23
C LEU A 67 8.17 9.53 5.04
N ASN A 68 8.67 8.76 6.01
CA ASN A 68 10.04 8.27 6.02
C ASN A 68 10.17 6.90 5.33
N TRP A 69 11.40 6.35 5.35
CA TRP A 69 11.69 5.03 4.80
C TRP A 69 11.00 3.89 5.52
N GLU A 70 10.79 4.00 6.83
CA GLU A 70 10.09 2.96 7.60
C GLU A 70 8.65 2.82 7.13
N SER A 71 7.94 3.94 6.93
CA SER A 71 6.58 3.93 6.40
C SER A 71 6.50 3.35 4.99
N GLU A 72 7.50 3.61 4.13
CA GLU A 72 7.55 3.00 2.79
C GLU A 72 7.68 1.47 2.88
N ILE A 73 8.57 0.97 3.73
CA ILE A 73 8.78 -0.48 3.90
C ILE A 73 7.53 -1.12 4.49
N ILE A 74 6.90 -0.49 5.49
CA ILE A 74 5.65 -0.96 6.09
C ILE A 74 4.57 -1.10 5.01
N ALA A 75 4.41 -0.09 4.15
CA ALA A 75 3.38 -0.12 3.11
C ALA A 75 3.63 -1.16 2.01
N GLN A 76 4.88 -1.50 1.73
CA GLN A 76 5.23 -2.52 0.72
C GLN A 76 5.15 -3.95 1.28
N GLU A 77 5.27 -4.12 2.60
CA GLU A 77 5.15 -5.42 3.25
C GLU A 77 3.69 -5.88 3.42
N GLU A 78 2.76 -4.94 3.61
CA GLU A 78 1.31 -5.20 3.76
C GLU A 78 0.60 -5.34 2.41
#